data_AF-A0A7Y3EZ87-F1
#
_entry.id   AF-A0A7Y3EZ87-F1
#
_cell.length_a   1.000
_cell.length_b   1.000
_cell.length_c   1.000
_cell.angle_alpha   90.00
_cell.angle_beta   90.00
_cell.angle_gamma   90.00
#
_symmetry.space_group_name_H-M   'P 1'
#
loop_
_entity.id
_entity.type
_entity.pdbx_description
1 polymer ?
#
loop_
_entity_poly.entity_id
_entity_poly.type
_entity_poly.pdbx_seq_one_letter_code
_entity_poly.pdbx_strand_id
1 'polypeptide(L)'
;MANITMRQMLEAGVHFGHQTRYWDPKMAPYIFGARGKIHIINLEKSLPMLVDAMNFIGGIASKRGSVIFVGTKRAASKSIEEEAKRCGMPYVSHRWLGGMLTNFRTIRQSIKRLRQIEKMEEDGSFARLVKKEVLQLTRERDKLEKTLGGIKDMKNLPDAMFVVDVGHEDIAVKEARKLGIPVIAVVDTNCSPNDIDYIIPGNDDAIRSIRLYTQLAADAVLEGRASVPHIDDSDEFVELDEYGNPVKRAAKDSKAKPKKAEKKKVAKKVVSKKAPVAADAVETVKEKAGEAAEKVEAKAAEVAEKAKAKAGEAVEKVEEKAAEVAEKAKAKAGETAEKVEEKAAEVAKKAKAKASKAAGKVEEKAAEVTEKAETAAKKVTEKVEEKVKAATTKKKVAKKKVAKKKTAKKAAVKKSTED
;
A
#
# COMPACT_ATOMS: atom_id res chain seq x y z
N MET A 1 13.43 -2.75 26.35
CA MET A 1 13.66 -1.32 26.12
C MET A 1 14.83 -1.18 25.17
N ALA A 2 14.60 -0.52 24.04
CA ALA A 2 15.66 -0.14 23.13
C ALA A 2 16.65 0.79 23.85
N ASN A 3 17.86 0.29 24.08
CA ASN A 3 18.97 1.07 24.65
C ASN A 3 19.43 2.10 23.62
N ILE A 4 18.80 3.27 23.62
CA ILE A 4 19.24 4.36 22.76
C ILE A 4 20.45 5.05 23.34
N THR A 5 21.40 5.36 22.46
CA THR A 5 22.62 6.08 22.83
C THR A 5 22.59 7.49 22.28
N MET A 6 23.22 8.43 22.98
CA MET A 6 23.39 9.81 22.48
C MET A 6 24.05 9.84 21.09
N ARG A 7 24.95 8.88 20.81
CA ARG A 7 25.59 8.72 19.50
C ARG A 7 24.58 8.48 18.38
N GLN A 8 23.59 7.62 18.60
CA GLN A 8 22.53 7.36 17.60
C GLN A 8 21.66 8.61 17.37
N MET A 9 21.34 9.37 18.42
CA MET A 9 20.60 10.64 18.30
C MET A 9 21.41 11.69 17.52
N LEU A 10 22.73 11.78 17.76
CA LEU A 10 23.63 12.65 17.00
C LEU A 10 23.67 12.25 15.52
N GLU A 11 23.86 10.96 15.23
CA GLU A 11 23.95 10.45 13.86
C GLU A 11 22.64 10.64 13.07
N ALA A 12 21.50 10.46 13.73
CA ALA A 12 20.18 10.72 13.16
C ALA A 12 19.89 12.22 12.94
N GLY A 13 20.66 13.11 13.57
CA GLY A 13 20.51 14.56 13.42
C GLY A 13 19.45 15.19 14.34
N VAL A 14 19.17 14.57 15.49
CA VAL A 14 18.18 15.04 16.48
C VAL A 14 18.56 16.40 17.10
N HIS A 15 19.86 16.66 17.22
CA HIS A 15 20.41 17.86 17.85
C HIS A 15 20.25 19.15 17.04
N PHE A 16 19.88 19.06 15.75
CA PHE A 16 19.66 20.26 14.93
C PHE A 16 18.27 20.82 15.21
N GLY A 17 18.20 22.10 15.56
CA GLY A 17 16.94 22.83 15.60
C GLY A 17 16.75 23.75 14.40
N HIS A 18 15.87 24.72 14.55
CA HIS A 18 15.59 25.77 13.57
C HIS A 18 16.57 26.95 13.66
N GLN A 19 16.42 27.90 12.73
CA GLN A 19 17.21 29.13 12.70
C GLN A 19 16.93 30.01 13.92
N THR A 20 17.94 30.75 14.38
CA THR A 20 17.87 31.57 15.61
C THR A 20 16.80 32.65 15.61
N ARG A 21 16.27 33.03 14.45
CA ARG A 21 15.19 34.01 14.30
C ARG A 21 13.78 33.44 14.51
N TYR A 22 13.61 32.12 14.44
CA TYR A 22 12.31 31.45 14.50
C TYR A 22 12.10 30.66 15.79
N TRP A 23 12.88 30.95 16.83
CA TRP A 23 12.82 30.20 18.08
C TRP A 23 11.71 30.71 19.00
N ASP A 24 11.13 29.80 19.77
CA ASP A 24 10.22 30.09 20.87
C ASP A 24 11.05 30.28 22.17
N PRO A 25 10.92 31.41 22.88
CA PRO A 25 11.67 31.66 24.11
C PRO A 25 11.48 30.61 25.21
N LYS A 26 10.34 29.89 25.24
CA LYS A 26 10.08 28.84 26.23
C LYS A 26 10.90 27.58 25.98
N MET A 27 11.46 27.42 24.78
CA MET A 27 12.40 26.34 24.47
C MET A 27 13.83 26.63 24.96
N ALA A 28 14.10 27.82 25.53
CA ALA A 28 15.42 28.17 26.07
C ALA A 28 16.04 27.09 26.98
N PRO A 29 15.30 26.43 27.90
CA PRO A 29 15.89 25.41 28.76
C PRO A 29 16.40 24.17 28.01
N TYR A 30 15.87 23.89 26.82
CA TYR A 30 16.19 22.71 26.03
C TYR A 30 17.24 22.99 24.93
N ILE A 31 17.61 24.25 24.73
CA ILE A 31 18.60 24.67 23.75
C ILE A 31 19.98 24.70 24.43
N PHE A 32 20.95 24.02 23.84
CA PHE A 32 22.35 24.02 24.28
C PHE A 32 23.09 25.29 23.85
N GLY A 33 22.81 25.78 22.64
CA GLY A 33 23.45 26.97 22.08
C GLY A 33 23.06 27.20 20.63
N ALA A 34 23.84 28.00 19.90
CA ALA A 34 23.65 28.20 18.47
C ALA A 34 24.99 28.14 17.72
N ARG A 35 25.01 27.48 16.55
CA ARG A 35 26.16 27.41 15.66
C ARG A 35 25.71 27.67 14.23
N GLY A 36 26.39 28.58 13.53
CA GLY A 36 26.03 28.88 12.13
C GLY A 36 24.59 29.36 11.96
N LYS A 37 24.04 30.11 12.92
CA LYS A 37 22.65 30.60 12.98
C LYS A 37 21.57 29.51 13.13
N ILE A 38 21.95 28.29 13.48
CA ILE A 38 21.04 27.19 13.81
C ILE A 38 21.15 26.90 15.31
N HIS A 39 20.01 26.73 15.99
CA HIS A 39 20.00 26.29 17.37
C HIS A 39 20.40 24.81 17.50
N ILE A 40 21.16 24.51 18.52
CA ILE A 40 21.53 23.14 18.89
C ILE A 40 20.71 22.75 20.10
N ILE A 41 19.96 21.65 19.97
CA ILE A 41 19.13 21.09 21.05
C ILE A 41 20.03 20.29 21.99
N ASN A 42 19.79 20.41 23.29
CA ASN A 42 20.55 19.72 24.31
C ASN A 42 20.13 18.24 24.42
N LEU A 43 20.96 17.34 23.89
CA LEU A 43 20.72 15.89 23.92
C LEU A 43 20.82 15.28 25.33
N GLU A 44 21.57 15.88 26.25
CA GLU A 44 21.66 15.40 27.63
C GLU A 44 20.31 15.51 28.34
N LYS A 45 19.51 16.52 27.98
CA LYS A 45 18.12 16.67 28.43
C LYS A 45 17.16 15.84 27.59
N SER A 46 17.40 15.77 26.29
CA SER A 46 16.48 15.10 25.36
C SER A 46 16.44 13.59 25.56
N LEU A 47 17.58 12.95 25.86
CA LEU A 47 17.67 11.51 26.04
C LEU A 47 16.84 10.98 27.21
N PRO A 48 16.94 11.50 28.46
CA PRO A 48 16.12 11.01 29.56
C PRO A 48 14.63 11.25 29.28
N MET A 49 14.26 12.42 28.74
CA MET A 49 12.86 12.72 28.41
C MET A 49 12.30 11.81 27.31
N LEU A 50 13.12 11.44 26.32
CA LEU A 50 12.77 10.45 25.30
C LEU A 50 12.53 9.08 25.93
N VAL A 51 13.40 8.64 26.84
CA VAL A 51 13.23 7.35 27.54
C VAL A 51 11.96 7.34 28.37
N ASP A 52 11.68 8.41 29.12
CA ASP A 52 10.45 8.55 29.91
C ASP A 52 9.19 8.51 29.04
N ALA A 53 9.21 9.19 27.89
CA ALA A 53 8.12 9.16 26.92
C ALA A 53 7.90 7.75 26.34
N MET A 54 8.97 7.03 26.00
CA MET A 54 8.88 5.66 25.48
C MET A 54 8.38 4.68 26.55
N ASN A 55 8.78 4.87 27.81
CA ASN A 55 8.27 4.09 28.94
C ASN A 55 6.76 4.29 29.14
N PHE A 56 6.30 5.54 29.02
CA PHE A 56 4.88 5.85 29.10
C PHE A 56 4.08 5.19 27.97
N ILE A 57 4.57 5.27 26.73
CA ILE A 57 3.97 4.58 25.57
C ILE A 57 3.90 3.07 25.79
N GLY A 58 5.00 2.47 26.26
CA GLY A 58 5.07 1.05 26.59
C GLY A 58 4.04 0.67 27.67
N GLY A 59 3.91 1.46 28.72
CA GLY A 59 2.95 1.24 29.80
C GLY A 59 1.48 1.32 29.36
N ILE A 60 1.15 2.17 28.39
CA ILE A 60 -0.19 2.22 27.77
C ILE A 60 -0.43 0.96 26.92
N ALA A 61 0.56 0.57 26.12
CA ALA A 61 0.48 -0.61 25.27
C ALA A 61 0.31 -1.90 26.10
N SER A 62 0.97 -2.01 27.26
CA SER A 62 0.80 -3.10 28.23
C SER A 62 -0.62 -3.15 28.82
N LYS A 63 -1.36 -2.05 28.84
CA LYS A 63 -2.76 -2.02 29.29
C LYS A 63 -3.75 -2.31 28.16
N ARG A 64 -3.26 -2.75 26.99
CA ARG A 64 -4.02 -2.87 25.73
C ARG A 64 -4.64 -1.53 25.28
N GLY A 65 -4.06 -0.42 25.73
CA GLY A 65 -4.46 0.91 25.29
C GLY A 65 -4.02 1.19 23.86
N SER A 66 -4.66 2.18 23.24
CA SER A 66 -4.37 2.61 21.87
C SER A 66 -3.65 3.95 21.86
N VAL A 67 -2.55 4.00 21.11
CA VAL A 67 -1.76 5.22 20.90
C VAL A 67 -1.92 5.66 19.46
N ILE A 68 -2.40 6.88 19.22
CA ILE A 68 -2.52 7.40 17.85
C ILE A 68 -1.23 8.11 17.43
N PHE A 69 -0.69 7.75 16.27
CA PHE A 69 0.50 8.37 15.70
C PHE A 69 0.09 9.49 14.73
N VAL A 70 0.57 10.70 14.96
CA VAL A 70 0.16 11.89 14.18
C VAL A 70 1.38 12.59 13.63
N GLY A 71 1.38 12.80 12.31
CA GLY A 71 2.33 13.69 11.65
C GLY A 71 2.03 13.78 10.17
N THR A 72 1.60 14.97 9.78
CA THR A 72 1.12 15.37 8.46
C THR A 72 2.22 16.03 7.64
N LYS A 73 3.31 16.44 8.29
CA LYS A 73 4.52 16.96 7.66
C LYS A 73 5.04 15.97 6.63
N ARG A 74 5.48 16.48 5.47
CA ARG A 74 5.94 15.65 4.34
C ARG A 74 7.09 14.71 4.72
N ALA A 75 7.97 15.15 5.63
CA ALA A 75 9.08 14.35 6.13
C ALA A 75 8.63 13.23 7.09
N ALA A 76 7.51 13.42 7.80
CA ALA A 76 6.98 12.50 8.80
C ALA A 76 5.98 11.48 8.25
N SER A 77 5.16 11.91 7.29
CA SER A 77 4.02 11.17 6.74
C SER A 77 4.30 9.69 6.49
N LYS A 78 5.38 9.39 5.76
CA LYS A 78 5.75 8.01 5.39
C LYS A 78 6.26 7.20 6.59
N SER A 79 7.15 7.78 7.41
CA SER A 79 7.73 7.10 8.58
C SER A 79 6.66 6.74 9.60
N ILE A 80 5.69 7.64 9.83
CA ILE A 80 4.57 7.41 10.74
C ILE A 80 3.66 6.30 10.21
N GLU A 81 3.31 6.34 8.94
CA GLU A 81 2.44 5.33 8.33
C GLU A 81 3.07 3.93 8.36
N GLU A 82 4.35 3.81 8.03
CA GLU A 82 5.05 2.51 8.02
C GLU A 82 5.19 1.91 9.42
N GLU A 83 5.63 2.71 10.40
CA GLU A 83 5.87 2.21 11.76
C GLU A 83 4.57 2.00 12.55
N ALA A 84 3.54 2.83 12.34
CA ALA A 84 2.24 2.63 12.98
C ALA A 84 1.50 1.39 12.43
N LYS A 85 1.60 1.13 11.12
CA LYS A 85 1.11 -0.13 10.54
C LYS A 85 1.86 -1.34 11.11
N ARG A 86 3.17 -1.22 11.30
CA ARG A 86 4.01 -2.27 11.88
C ARG A 86 3.60 -2.62 13.31
N CYS A 87 3.27 -1.63 14.15
CA CYS A 87 2.80 -1.88 15.52
C CYS A 87 1.28 -2.09 15.63
N GLY A 88 0.53 -1.95 14.54
CA GLY A 88 -0.93 -2.12 14.53
C GLY A 88 -1.65 -1.09 15.40
N MET A 89 -1.20 0.17 15.31
CA MET A 89 -1.78 1.32 16.00
C MET A 89 -2.40 2.32 15.01
N PRO A 90 -3.42 3.09 15.43
CA PRO A 90 -4.03 4.09 14.56
C PRO A 90 -3.04 5.20 14.21
N TYR A 91 -3.16 5.76 13.00
CA TYR A 91 -2.28 6.84 12.53
C TYR A 91 -2.97 7.87 11.66
N VAL A 92 -2.37 9.06 11.58
CA VAL A 92 -2.75 10.15 10.68
C VAL A 92 -1.49 10.70 10.01
N SER A 93 -1.30 10.33 8.73
CA SER A 93 -0.11 10.71 7.95
C SER A 93 -0.31 11.88 6.98
N HIS A 94 -1.56 12.27 6.69
CA HIS A 94 -1.87 13.20 5.61
C HIS A 94 -2.36 14.57 6.07
N ARG A 95 -3.52 14.61 6.73
CA ARG A 95 -4.12 15.86 7.21
C ARG A 95 -5.01 15.56 8.39
N TRP A 96 -4.84 16.33 9.46
CA TRP A 96 -5.76 16.36 10.57
C TRP A 96 -7.04 17.10 10.17
N LEU A 97 -8.19 16.44 10.24
CA LEU A 97 -9.48 17.10 10.10
C LEU A 97 -9.90 17.62 11.48
N GLY A 98 -10.20 18.91 11.57
CA GLY A 98 -10.73 19.46 12.82
C GLY A 98 -11.99 18.71 13.25
N GLY A 99 -12.07 18.35 14.52
CA GLY A 99 -13.10 17.47 15.05
C GLY A 99 -12.78 15.99 14.98
N MET A 100 -11.55 15.59 14.63
CA MET A 100 -11.14 14.18 14.56
C MET A 100 -11.36 13.44 15.89
N LEU A 101 -11.02 14.08 17.00
CA LEU A 101 -11.22 13.53 18.34
C LEU A 101 -12.46 14.12 18.99
N THR A 102 -12.64 15.43 18.91
CA THR A 102 -13.73 16.14 19.62
C THR A 102 -15.11 15.89 19.00
N ASN A 103 -15.21 15.62 17.69
CA ASN A 103 -16.44 15.27 16.99
C ASN A 103 -16.35 13.87 16.35
N PHE A 104 -15.88 12.90 17.14
CA PHE A 104 -15.65 11.54 16.65
C PHE A 104 -16.92 10.86 16.11
N ARG A 105 -18.11 11.23 16.59
CA ARG A 105 -19.39 10.71 16.08
C ARG A 105 -19.56 10.97 14.58
N THR A 106 -19.21 12.17 14.11
CA THR A 106 -19.34 12.53 12.69
C THR A 106 -18.26 11.84 11.85
N ILE A 107 -17.03 11.78 12.37
CA ILE A 107 -15.92 11.09 11.72
C ILE A 107 -16.21 9.60 11.55
N ARG A 108 -16.84 8.94 12.54
CA ARG A 108 -17.31 7.56 12.42
C ARG A 108 -18.30 7.38 11.27
N GLN A 109 -19.16 8.36 10.98
CA GLN A 109 -20.07 8.28 9.83
C GLN A 109 -19.30 8.32 8.52
N SER A 110 -18.26 9.15 8.42
CA SER A 110 -17.36 9.18 7.25
C SER A 110 -16.56 7.88 7.10
N ILE A 111 -16.10 7.27 8.20
CA ILE A 111 -15.46 5.94 8.18
C ILE A 111 -16.46 4.85 7.75
N LYS A 112 -17.71 4.92 8.21
CA LYS A 112 -18.77 4.01 7.78
C LYS A 112 -19.06 4.16 6.28
N ARG A 113 -19.05 5.39 5.76
CA ARG A 113 -19.17 5.69 4.32
C ARG A 113 -18.01 5.08 3.53
N LEU A 114 -16.77 5.24 3.98
CA LEU A 114 -15.59 4.61 3.38
C LEU A 114 -15.77 3.08 3.28
N ARG A 115 -16.08 2.41 4.41
CA ARG A 115 -16.33 0.96 4.45
C ARG A 115 -17.48 0.52 3.54
N GLN A 116 -18.52 1.35 3.39
CA GLN A 116 -19.63 1.07 2.48
C GLN A 116 -19.18 1.09 1.02
N ILE A 117 -18.36 2.07 0.62
CA ILE A 117 -17.87 2.19 -0.76
C ILE A 117 -16.93 1.03 -1.09
N GLU A 118 -16.03 0.67 -0.18
CA GLU A 118 -15.15 -0.51 -0.34
C GLU A 118 -15.95 -1.80 -0.49
N LYS A 119 -16.97 -2.00 0.35
CA LYS A 119 -17.85 -3.16 0.24
C LYS A 119 -18.60 -3.21 -1.09
N MET A 120 -19.09 -2.06 -1.59
CA MET A 120 -19.74 -1.99 -2.90
C MET A 120 -18.80 -2.35 -4.06
N GLU A 121 -17.52 -2.01 -3.93
CA GLU A 121 -16.48 -2.35 -4.89
C GLU A 121 -16.17 -3.86 -4.86
N GLU A 122 -16.02 -4.43 -3.66
CA GLU A 122 -15.80 -5.87 -3.44
C GLU A 122 -16.98 -6.72 -3.93
N ASP A 123 -18.22 -6.29 -3.65
CA ASP A 123 -19.45 -6.98 -4.07
C ASP A 123 -19.73 -6.85 -5.58
N GLY A 124 -18.92 -6.09 -6.33
CA GLY A 124 -19.08 -5.86 -7.77
C GLY A 124 -20.27 -4.97 -8.13
N SER A 125 -20.84 -4.24 -7.16
CA SER A 125 -21.98 -3.34 -7.36
C SER A 125 -21.66 -2.19 -8.32
N PHE A 126 -20.38 -1.82 -8.46
CA PHE A 126 -19.91 -0.81 -9.40
C PHE A 126 -20.26 -1.13 -10.86
N ALA A 127 -20.36 -2.41 -11.22
CA ALA A 127 -20.70 -2.82 -12.58
C ALA A 127 -22.14 -2.45 -12.99
N ARG A 128 -23.02 -2.19 -12.01
CA ARG A 128 -24.42 -1.80 -12.24
C ARG A 128 -24.62 -0.29 -12.35
N LEU A 129 -23.58 0.50 -12.06
CA LEU A 129 -23.63 1.96 -12.01
C LEU A 129 -23.08 2.59 -13.29
N VAL A 130 -23.41 3.86 -13.51
CA VAL A 130 -22.88 4.60 -14.66
C VAL A 130 -21.40 4.90 -14.43
N LYS A 131 -20.56 4.85 -15.48
CA LYS A 131 -19.11 5.12 -15.38
C LYS A 131 -18.76 6.42 -14.66
N LYS A 132 -19.60 7.46 -14.80
CA LYS A 132 -19.45 8.74 -14.09
C LYS A 132 -19.64 8.60 -12.58
N GLU A 133 -20.63 7.83 -12.15
CA GLU A 133 -20.91 7.56 -10.74
C GLU A 133 -19.81 6.70 -10.12
N VAL A 134 -19.36 5.67 -10.86
CA VAL A 134 -18.21 4.86 -10.45
C VAL A 134 -16.99 5.75 -10.22
N LEU A 135 -16.68 6.65 -11.16
CA LEU A 135 -15.56 7.58 -11.02
C LEU A 135 -15.70 8.51 -9.79
N GLN A 136 -16.93 8.98 -9.50
CA GLN A 136 -17.20 9.78 -8.31
C GLN A 136 -16.97 8.99 -7.02
N LEU A 137 -17.47 7.75 -6.95
CA LEU A 137 -17.28 6.87 -5.80
C LEU A 137 -15.81 6.51 -5.60
N THR A 138 -15.06 6.22 -6.68
CA THR A 138 -13.61 5.96 -6.60
C THR A 138 -12.85 7.17 -6.06
N ARG A 139 -13.16 8.38 -6.54
CA ARG A 139 -12.54 9.62 -6.02
C ARG A 139 -12.91 9.88 -4.56
N GLU A 140 -14.16 9.61 -4.17
CA GLU A 140 -14.62 9.72 -2.79
C GLU A 140 -13.86 8.74 -1.88
N ARG A 141 -13.76 7.47 -2.29
CA ARG A 141 -12.97 6.43 -1.61
C ARG A 141 -11.52 6.85 -1.45
N ASP A 142 -10.84 7.21 -2.55
CA ASP A 142 -9.41 7.56 -2.52
C ASP A 142 -9.14 8.77 -1.60
N LYS A 143 -10.05 9.74 -1.59
CA LYS A 143 -9.95 10.90 -0.70
C LYS A 143 -10.14 10.49 0.77
N LEU A 144 -11.17 9.69 1.06
CA LEU A 144 -11.46 9.23 2.41
C LEU A 144 -10.36 8.30 2.94
N GLU A 145 -9.89 7.35 2.14
CA GLU A 145 -8.81 6.41 2.50
C GLU A 145 -7.52 7.16 2.82
N LYS A 146 -7.17 8.16 2.00
CA LYS A 146 -5.97 8.98 2.23
C LYS A 146 -5.99 9.74 3.56
N THR A 147 -7.16 10.20 4.01
CA THR A 147 -7.29 11.01 5.25
C THR A 147 -7.70 10.20 6.48
N LEU A 148 -8.52 9.16 6.32
CA LEU A 148 -9.17 8.42 7.41
C LEU A 148 -8.73 6.94 7.46
N GLY A 149 -7.98 6.44 6.48
CA GLY A 149 -7.57 5.04 6.41
C GLY A 149 -6.82 4.59 7.68
N GLY A 150 -5.94 5.43 8.20
CA GLY A 150 -5.18 5.11 9.43
C GLY A 150 -5.99 5.12 10.73
N ILE A 151 -7.21 5.64 10.73
CA ILE A 151 -8.14 5.59 11.88
C ILE A 151 -9.36 4.70 11.60
N LYS A 152 -9.37 3.97 10.48
CA LYS A 152 -10.49 3.14 10.04
C LYS A 152 -10.84 2.05 11.04
N ASP A 153 -9.84 1.47 11.71
CA ASP A 153 -10.02 0.35 12.65
C ASP A 153 -10.21 0.81 14.10
N MET A 154 -10.17 2.12 14.34
CA MET A 154 -10.33 2.72 15.65
C MET A 154 -11.82 2.70 16.08
N LYS A 155 -12.13 1.95 17.14
CA LYS A 155 -13.49 1.84 17.70
C LYS A 155 -13.78 2.94 18.73
N ASN A 156 -12.83 3.18 19.61
CA ASN A 156 -12.90 4.14 20.73
C ASN A 156 -11.88 5.27 20.51
N LEU A 157 -11.93 6.30 21.34
CA LEU A 157 -10.91 7.34 21.34
C LEU A 157 -9.56 6.75 21.80
N PRO A 158 -8.43 7.30 21.33
CA PRO A 158 -7.11 6.86 21.76
C PRO A 158 -6.83 7.25 23.20
N ASP A 159 -6.04 6.44 23.90
CA ASP A 159 -5.62 6.66 25.29
C ASP A 159 -4.42 7.60 25.41
N ALA A 160 -3.64 7.71 24.34
CA ALA A 160 -2.57 8.71 24.20
C ALA A 160 -2.33 9.06 22.74
N MET A 161 -1.63 10.18 22.53
CA MET A 161 -1.28 10.67 21.22
C MET A 161 0.22 10.92 21.12
N PHE A 162 0.85 10.36 20.09
CA PHE A 162 2.23 10.62 19.72
C PHE A 162 2.26 11.55 18.51
N VAL A 163 2.81 12.75 18.68
CA VAL A 163 2.83 13.82 17.66
C VAL A 163 4.26 14.12 17.22
N VAL A 164 4.47 14.22 15.91
CA VAL A 164 5.70 14.75 15.34
C VAL A 164 5.41 16.14 14.78
N ASP A 165 6.13 17.14 15.29
CA ASP A 165 5.93 18.58 15.03
C ASP A 165 4.64 19.13 15.66
N VAL A 166 4.78 20.00 16.66
CA VAL A 166 3.63 20.56 17.39
C VAL A 166 3.04 21.76 16.65
N GLY A 167 3.87 22.47 15.87
CA GLY A 167 3.46 23.66 15.14
C GLY A 167 2.56 23.29 13.96
N HIS A 168 2.88 22.21 13.25
CA HIS A 168 2.08 21.71 12.13
C HIS A 168 0.80 20.97 12.59
N GLU A 169 0.79 20.39 13.79
CA GLU A 169 -0.30 19.57 14.34
C GLU A 169 -1.05 20.27 15.50
N ASP A 170 -1.07 21.60 15.53
CA ASP A 170 -1.63 22.41 16.62
C ASP A 170 -3.10 22.07 16.93
N ILE A 171 -3.92 21.80 15.89
CA ILE A 171 -5.32 21.41 16.03
C ILE A 171 -5.43 20.07 16.78
N ALA A 172 -4.56 19.11 16.46
CA ALA A 172 -4.58 17.78 17.08
C ALA A 172 -4.26 17.89 18.58
N VAL A 173 -3.22 18.66 18.92
CA VAL A 173 -2.80 18.90 20.31
C VAL A 173 -3.89 19.60 21.11
N LYS A 174 -4.53 20.64 20.54
CA LYS A 174 -5.65 21.35 21.19
C LYS A 174 -6.86 20.45 21.43
N GLU A 175 -7.20 19.58 20.47
CA GLU A 175 -8.30 18.63 20.61
C GLU A 175 -8.02 17.58 21.69
N ALA A 176 -6.82 17.01 21.71
CA ALA A 176 -6.41 16.04 22.71
C ALA A 176 -6.44 16.64 24.12
N ARG A 177 -5.89 17.85 24.29
CA ARG A 177 -5.94 18.59 25.55
C ARG A 177 -7.36 18.82 26.04
N LYS A 178 -8.27 19.20 25.13
CA LYS A 178 -9.68 19.42 25.49
C LYS A 178 -10.38 18.16 26.00
N LEU A 179 -9.94 16.98 25.54
CA LEU A 179 -10.46 15.68 25.96
C LEU A 179 -9.68 15.04 27.11
N GLY A 180 -8.58 15.65 27.56
CA GLY A 180 -7.71 15.10 28.59
C GLY A 180 -6.88 13.89 28.10
N ILE A 181 -6.66 13.76 26.79
CA ILE A 181 -5.80 12.72 26.23
C ILE A 181 -4.34 13.19 26.36
N PRO A 182 -3.46 12.41 27.01
CA PRO A 182 -2.07 12.76 27.19
C PRO A 182 -1.32 12.84 25.85
N VAL A 183 -0.52 13.89 25.70
CA VAL A 183 0.22 14.20 24.47
C VAL A 183 1.71 13.97 24.69
N ILE A 184 2.26 13.03 23.91
CA ILE A 184 3.70 12.84 23.74
C ILE A 184 4.09 13.50 22.43
N ALA A 185 5.02 14.46 22.43
CA ALA A 185 5.38 15.16 21.21
C ALA A 185 6.86 15.46 21.07
N VAL A 186 7.33 15.39 19.82
CA VAL A 186 8.64 15.92 19.42
C VAL A 186 8.53 17.42 19.25
N VAL A 187 9.37 18.16 19.96
CA VAL A 187 9.33 19.63 20.01
C VAL A 187 10.67 20.19 19.54
N ASP A 188 10.64 20.86 18.39
CA ASP A 188 11.76 21.67 17.94
C ASP A 188 11.69 23.07 18.58
N THR A 189 12.80 23.78 18.50
CA THR A 189 13.08 25.13 18.98
C THR A 189 12.08 26.22 18.57
N ASN A 190 11.27 26.03 17.53
CA ASN A 190 10.24 26.98 17.08
C ASN A 190 8.84 26.71 17.70
N CYS A 191 8.69 25.63 18.45
CA CYS A 191 7.42 25.20 19.00
C CYS A 191 7.36 25.41 20.52
N SER A 192 6.19 25.77 21.05
CA SER A 192 5.99 25.97 22.49
C SER A 192 5.81 24.62 23.21
N PRO A 193 6.54 24.35 24.32
CA PRO A 193 6.42 23.10 25.06
C PRO A 193 5.19 23.00 25.98
N ASN A 194 4.49 24.11 26.24
CA ASN A 194 3.44 24.18 27.27
C ASN A 194 2.23 23.25 27.04
N ASP A 195 1.96 22.89 25.78
CA ASP A 195 0.75 22.16 25.44
C ASP A 195 0.90 20.63 25.51
N ILE A 196 2.02 20.15 26.03
CA ILE A 196 2.51 18.77 25.88
C ILE A 196 2.86 18.19 27.25
N ASP A 197 2.43 16.96 27.50
CA ASP A 197 2.65 16.28 28.79
C ASP A 197 4.03 15.60 28.83
N TYR A 198 4.41 14.92 27.74
CA TYR A 198 5.71 14.28 27.58
C TYR A 198 6.46 14.91 26.41
N ILE A 199 7.36 15.84 26.74
CA ILE A 199 8.13 16.61 25.76
C ILE A 199 9.37 15.82 25.35
N ILE A 200 9.59 15.69 24.05
CA ILE A 200 10.83 15.15 23.48
C ILE A 200 11.51 16.29 22.70
N PRO A 201 12.46 17.02 23.30
CA PRO A 201 13.17 18.06 22.57
C PRO A 201 13.99 17.44 21.45
N GLY A 202 13.80 17.92 20.21
CA GLY A 202 14.53 17.35 19.08
C GLY A 202 14.06 17.81 17.72
N ASN A 203 14.85 17.48 16.70
CA ASN A 203 14.60 17.83 15.30
C ASN A 203 13.36 17.10 14.72
N ASP A 204 12.40 17.85 14.20
CA ASP A 204 11.19 17.34 13.53
C ASP A 204 11.19 17.53 11.99
N ASP A 205 12.24 18.09 11.40
CA ASP A 205 12.38 18.32 9.96
C ASP A 205 13.08 17.15 9.25
N ALA A 206 14.07 16.55 9.90
CA ALA A 206 14.90 15.54 9.27
C ALA A 206 14.21 14.17 9.23
N ILE A 207 14.12 13.56 8.04
CA ILE A 207 13.54 12.22 7.87
C ILE A 207 14.23 11.18 8.77
N ARG A 208 15.55 11.32 8.99
CA ARG A 208 16.33 10.41 9.84
C ARG A 208 15.98 10.54 11.33
N SER A 209 15.79 11.75 11.85
CA SER A 209 15.38 11.95 13.25
C SER A 209 13.94 11.49 13.47
N ILE A 210 13.03 11.87 12.56
CA ILE A 210 11.63 11.46 12.65
C ILE A 210 11.49 9.95 12.64
N ARG A 211 12.20 9.28 11.72
CA ARG A 211 12.22 7.81 11.64
C ARG A 211 12.74 7.19 12.93
N LEU A 212 13.77 7.76 13.55
CA LEU A 212 14.28 7.29 14.83
C LEU A 212 13.18 7.33 15.90
N TYR A 213 12.47 8.46 16.06
CA TYR A 213 11.41 8.54 17.07
C TYR A 213 10.25 7.60 16.80
N THR A 214 9.78 7.52 15.55
CA THR A 214 8.65 6.65 15.19
C THR A 214 9.00 5.17 15.38
N GLN A 215 10.24 4.79 15.09
CA GLN A 215 10.73 3.43 15.31
C GLN A 215 10.74 3.06 16.78
N LEU A 216 11.30 3.93 17.63
CA LEU A 216 11.32 3.71 19.07
C LEU A 216 9.92 3.63 19.65
N ALA A 217 9.02 4.51 19.22
CA ALA A 217 7.64 4.51 19.68
C ALA A 217 6.93 3.21 19.26
N ALA A 218 7.12 2.75 18.02
CA ALA A 218 6.57 1.48 17.56
C ALA A 218 7.17 0.27 18.30
N ASP A 219 8.48 0.27 18.52
CA ASP A 219 9.17 -0.80 19.25
C ASP A 219 8.71 -0.82 20.73
N ALA A 220 8.55 0.34 21.37
CA ALA A 220 8.01 0.45 22.73
C ALA A 220 6.57 -0.08 22.83
N VAL A 221 5.73 0.18 21.83
CA VAL A 221 4.37 -0.39 21.75
C VAL A 221 4.42 -1.91 21.61
N LEU A 222 5.31 -2.44 20.77
CA LEU A 222 5.45 -3.89 20.55
C LEU A 222 5.98 -4.59 21.80
N GLU A 223 7.01 -4.03 22.46
CA GLU A 223 7.54 -4.52 23.73
C GLU A 223 6.46 -4.48 24.83
N GLY A 224 5.71 -3.38 24.92
CA GLY A 224 4.61 -3.23 25.88
C GLY A 224 3.52 -4.27 25.67
N ARG A 225 3.09 -4.50 24.42
CA ARG A 225 2.12 -5.56 24.09
C ARG A 225 2.65 -6.97 24.39
N ALA A 226 3.93 -7.24 24.13
CA ALA A 226 4.55 -8.53 24.40
C ALA A 226 4.71 -8.84 25.90
N SER A 227 4.80 -7.80 26.74
CA SER A 227 4.90 -7.97 28.20
C SER A 227 3.61 -8.52 28.85
N VAL A 228 2.48 -8.45 28.15
CA VAL A 228 1.20 -8.96 28.63
C VAL A 228 1.06 -10.41 28.18
N PRO A 229 0.85 -11.37 29.11
CA PRO A 229 0.52 -12.73 28.73
C PRO A 229 -0.68 -12.73 27.78
N HIS A 230 -0.54 -13.42 26.64
CA HIS A 230 -1.65 -13.66 25.75
C HIS A 230 -2.62 -14.60 26.49
N ILE A 231 -3.62 -14.03 27.15
CA ILE A 231 -4.79 -14.78 27.58
C ILE A 231 -5.56 -15.03 26.29
N ASP A 232 -5.37 -16.21 25.72
CA ASP A 232 -6.26 -16.72 24.70
C ASP A 232 -7.65 -16.82 25.33
N ASP A 233 -8.65 -16.17 24.73
CA ASP A 233 -10.07 -16.26 25.13
C ASP A 233 -10.64 -17.69 24.93
N SER A 234 -9.79 -18.70 24.71
CA SER A 234 -10.13 -20.12 24.58
C SER A 234 -9.96 -20.94 25.86
N ASP A 235 -9.45 -20.36 26.95
CA ASP A 235 -9.52 -21.02 28.25
C ASP A 235 -10.94 -20.85 28.81
N GLU A 236 -11.80 -21.77 28.39
CA GLU A 236 -13.09 -22.09 28.95
C GLU A 236 -12.99 -22.06 30.49
N PHE A 237 -13.60 -21.04 31.09
CA PHE A 237 -13.78 -20.96 32.54
C PHE A 237 -14.60 -22.19 32.98
N VAL A 238 -13.90 -23.25 33.38
CA VAL A 238 -14.51 -24.41 34.02
C VAL A 238 -14.84 -23.99 35.44
N GLU A 239 -16.11 -23.69 35.69
CA GLU A 239 -16.64 -23.57 37.05
C GLU A 239 -16.35 -24.89 37.78
N LEU A 240 -15.38 -24.85 38.69
CA LEU A 240 -15.08 -25.92 39.64
C LEU A 240 -16.13 -25.87 40.75
N ASP A 241 -16.63 -27.05 41.14
CA ASP A 241 -17.44 -27.19 42.35
C ASP A 241 -16.56 -27.09 43.62
N GLU A 242 -17.21 -27.05 44.79
CA GLU A 242 -16.56 -26.92 46.12
C GLU A 242 -15.56 -28.06 46.43
N TYR A 243 -15.49 -29.10 45.60
CA TYR A 243 -14.57 -30.24 45.71
C TYR A 243 -13.53 -30.32 44.58
N GLY A 244 -13.42 -29.31 43.72
CA GLY A 244 -12.31 -29.17 42.77
C GLY A 244 -12.37 -30.11 41.56
N ASN A 245 -13.55 -30.63 41.19
CA ASN A 245 -13.71 -31.44 39.98
C ASN A 245 -14.35 -30.64 38.82
N PRO A 246 -13.93 -30.88 37.56
CA PRO A 246 -14.47 -30.17 36.40
C PRO A 246 -15.91 -30.61 36.08
N VAL A 247 -16.88 -29.71 36.25
CA VAL A 247 -18.30 -30.01 35.95
C VAL A 247 -18.56 -29.90 34.45
N LYS A 248 -18.55 -31.05 33.74
CA LYS A 248 -19.08 -31.11 32.37
C LYS A 248 -20.59 -30.89 32.41
N ARG A 249 -21.07 -29.76 31.86
CA ARG A 249 -22.51 -29.62 31.53
C ARG A 249 -22.89 -30.72 30.53
N ALA A 250 -23.69 -31.66 31.00
CA ALA A 250 -24.24 -32.73 30.18
C ALA A 250 -25.04 -32.15 29.00
N ALA A 251 -24.66 -32.57 27.80
CA ALA A 251 -25.45 -32.41 26.59
C ALA A 251 -26.86 -32.94 26.82
N LYS A 252 -27.86 -32.07 26.65
CA LYS A 252 -29.27 -32.43 26.74
C LYS A 252 -29.74 -32.78 25.33
N ASP A 253 -29.68 -34.06 24.98
CA ASP A 253 -30.27 -34.57 23.75
C ASP A 253 -31.67 -35.18 23.97
N SER A 254 -32.53 -34.88 22.99
CA SER A 254 -33.60 -35.73 22.43
C SER A 254 -35.08 -35.32 22.62
N LYS A 255 -35.73 -35.04 21.48
CA LYS A 255 -36.97 -35.72 21.09
C LYS A 255 -37.02 -35.96 19.56
N ALA A 256 -37.41 -37.19 19.23
CA ALA A 256 -37.43 -37.95 17.97
C ALA A 256 -38.50 -37.48 16.93
N LYS A 257 -38.19 -37.38 15.61
CA LYS A 257 -38.46 -38.28 14.42
C LYS A 257 -39.93 -38.37 13.92
N PRO A 258 -40.27 -38.71 12.64
CA PRO A 258 -39.59 -39.67 11.76
C PRO A 258 -39.48 -39.37 10.22
N LYS A 259 -38.81 -40.32 9.53
CA LYS A 259 -38.42 -40.41 8.11
C LYS A 259 -39.59 -40.66 7.14
N LYS A 260 -39.41 -40.31 5.86
CA LYS A 260 -39.90 -41.12 4.72
C LYS A 260 -38.84 -41.21 3.61
N ALA A 261 -38.61 -42.44 3.16
CA ALA A 261 -37.77 -42.80 2.03
C ALA A 261 -38.67 -43.10 0.83
N GLU A 262 -38.18 -42.86 -0.40
CA GLU A 262 -38.59 -43.67 -1.53
C GLU A 262 -37.50 -43.75 -2.61
N LYS A 263 -37.30 -44.97 -3.11
CA LYS A 263 -36.39 -45.38 -4.19
C LYS A 263 -37.17 -45.37 -5.51
N LYS A 264 -36.51 -45.11 -6.64
CA LYS A 264 -36.68 -45.98 -7.82
C LYS A 264 -35.50 -45.91 -8.80
N LYS A 265 -35.01 -47.11 -9.14
CA LYS A 265 -34.07 -47.47 -10.22
C LYS A 265 -34.77 -47.46 -11.58
N VAL A 266 -33.96 -47.70 -12.63
CA VAL A 266 -34.20 -48.37 -13.95
C VAL A 266 -33.85 -47.38 -15.10
N ALA A 267 -33.03 -47.64 -16.14
CA ALA A 267 -32.21 -48.78 -16.57
C ALA A 267 -31.21 -48.38 -17.69
N LYS A 268 -30.20 -49.25 -17.87
CA LYS A 268 -29.29 -49.45 -19.02
C LYS A 268 -29.88 -49.17 -20.42
N LYS A 269 -29.07 -48.64 -21.36
CA LYS A 269 -28.65 -49.36 -22.60
C LYS A 269 -27.45 -48.70 -23.32
N VAL A 270 -26.56 -49.56 -23.78
CA VAL A 270 -25.37 -49.32 -24.63
C VAL A 270 -25.80 -49.22 -26.10
N VAL A 271 -25.04 -48.51 -26.96
CA VAL A 271 -24.54 -48.91 -28.31
C VAL A 271 -24.36 -47.72 -29.29
N SER A 272 -23.07 -47.41 -29.53
CA SER A 272 -22.35 -47.09 -30.78
C SER A 272 -22.90 -46.25 -31.96
N LYS A 273 -21.99 -45.39 -32.48
CA LYS A 273 -21.78 -44.87 -33.86
C LYS A 273 -22.82 -43.87 -34.40
N LYS A 274 -22.45 -42.70 -34.93
CA LYS A 274 -21.57 -42.45 -36.10
C LYS A 274 -21.19 -40.95 -36.17
N ALA A 275 -19.95 -40.62 -36.58
CA ALA A 275 -19.52 -39.29 -37.04
C ALA A 275 -20.22 -38.93 -38.39
N PRO A 276 -20.26 -37.66 -38.90
CA PRO A 276 -19.16 -36.68 -39.04
C PRO A 276 -19.50 -35.34 -38.31
N VAL A 277 -18.61 -34.37 -38.05
CA VAL A 277 -17.74 -33.61 -38.96
C VAL A 277 -16.55 -33.08 -38.14
N ALA A 278 -15.32 -33.37 -38.56
CA ALA A 278 -14.08 -32.99 -37.87
C ALA A 278 -13.09 -32.31 -38.82
N ALA A 279 -13.62 -31.36 -39.60
CA ALA A 279 -12.85 -30.46 -40.47
C ALA A 279 -12.84 -29.02 -39.91
N ASP A 280 -13.97 -28.51 -39.41
CA ASP A 280 -14.11 -27.14 -38.86
C ASP A 280 -13.26 -26.81 -37.64
N ALA A 281 -12.97 -27.78 -36.77
CA ALA A 281 -12.37 -27.50 -35.45
C ALA A 281 -10.85 -27.19 -35.48
N VAL A 282 -10.17 -27.31 -36.63
CA VAL A 282 -8.72 -27.04 -36.75
C VAL A 282 -8.44 -25.71 -37.47
N GLU A 283 -9.27 -25.32 -38.44
CA GLU A 283 -9.22 -23.98 -39.04
C GLU A 283 -9.66 -22.91 -38.06
N THR A 284 -10.78 -23.14 -37.34
CA THR A 284 -11.29 -22.20 -36.32
C THR A 284 -10.34 -21.94 -35.15
N VAL A 285 -9.40 -22.85 -34.86
CA VAL A 285 -8.37 -22.65 -33.81
C VAL A 285 -7.15 -21.91 -34.35
N LYS A 286 -6.85 -22.06 -35.65
CA LYS A 286 -5.73 -21.37 -36.31
C LYS A 286 -6.07 -19.91 -36.61
N GLU A 287 -7.32 -19.65 -37.02
CA GLU A 287 -7.87 -18.31 -37.25
C GLU A 287 -7.99 -17.51 -35.95
N LYS A 288 -8.54 -18.11 -34.88
CA LYS A 288 -8.62 -17.47 -33.55
C LYS A 288 -7.25 -17.21 -32.90
N ALA A 289 -6.21 -17.98 -33.24
CA ALA A 289 -4.86 -17.75 -32.76
C ALA A 289 -4.15 -16.62 -33.53
N GLY A 290 -4.38 -16.49 -34.84
CA GLY A 290 -3.91 -15.37 -35.65
C GLY A 290 -4.54 -14.04 -35.21
N GLU A 291 -5.86 -14.02 -35.02
CA GLU A 291 -6.59 -12.83 -34.57
C GLU A 291 -6.18 -12.38 -33.15
N ALA A 292 -5.81 -13.33 -32.27
CA ALA A 292 -5.31 -13.01 -30.94
C ALA A 292 -3.87 -12.47 -30.94
N ALA A 293 -3.01 -12.92 -31.87
CA ALA A 293 -1.65 -12.41 -32.02
C ALA A 293 -1.65 -10.99 -32.60
N GLU A 294 -2.44 -10.76 -33.66
CA GLU A 294 -2.59 -9.45 -34.30
C GLU A 294 -3.18 -8.39 -33.34
N LYS A 295 -4.16 -8.77 -32.50
CA LYS A 295 -4.71 -7.87 -31.46
C LYS A 295 -3.72 -7.53 -30.36
N VAL A 296 -2.76 -8.40 -30.06
CA VAL A 296 -1.72 -8.13 -29.04
C VAL A 296 -0.64 -7.23 -29.61
N GLU A 297 -0.27 -7.42 -30.87
CA GLU A 297 0.71 -6.60 -31.60
C GLU A 297 0.16 -5.18 -31.87
N ALA A 298 -1.10 -5.06 -32.29
CA ALA A 298 -1.79 -3.78 -32.46
C ALA A 298 -1.94 -3.01 -31.13
N LYS A 299 -2.24 -3.70 -30.02
CA LYS A 299 -2.29 -3.06 -28.69
C LYS A 299 -0.91 -2.65 -28.18
N ALA A 300 0.15 -3.40 -28.50
CA ALA A 300 1.51 -3.02 -28.15
C ALA A 300 1.96 -1.77 -28.92
N ALA A 301 1.63 -1.67 -30.21
CA ALA A 301 1.90 -0.50 -31.04
C ALA A 301 1.13 0.75 -30.55
N GLU A 302 -0.15 0.62 -30.20
CA GLU A 302 -0.97 1.72 -29.65
C GLU A 302 -0.42 2.23 -28.30
N VAL A 303 0.05 1.33 -27.44
CA VAL A 303 0.62 1.69 -26.13
C VAL A 303 1.99 2.38 -26.31
N ALA A 304 2.79 1.96 -27.29
CA ALA A 304 4.07 2.58 -27.62
C ALA A 304 3.89 4.00 -28.22
N GLU A 305 2.90 4.18 -29.10
CA GLU A 305 2.58 5.50 -29.66
C GLU A 305 2.09 6.47 -28.57
N LYS A 306 1.18 6.01 -27.69
CA LYS A 306 0.69 6.82 -26.55
C LYS A 306 1.79 7.16 -25.54
N ALA A 307 2.80 6.30 -25.36
CA ALA A 307 3.95 6.57 -24.53
C ALA A 307 4.87 7.64 -25.14
N LYS A 308 5.11 7.58 -26.46
CA LYS A 308 5.87 8.61 -27.20
C LYS A 308 5.16 9.96 -27.22
N ALA A 309 3.85 9.98 -27.42
CA ALA A 309 3.06 11.22 -27.39
C ALA A 309 3.09 11.90 -26.01
N LYS A 310 2.96 11.13 -24.92
CA LYS A 310 3.07 11.67 -23.55
C LYS A 310 4.47 12.14 -23.20
N ALA A 311 5.51 11.52 -23.77
CA ALA A 311 6.88 11.98 -23.60
C ALA A 311 7.11 13.32 -24.33
N GLY A 312 6.58 13.48 -25.55
CA GLY A 312 6.61 14.75 -26.30
C GLY A 312 5.92 15.89 -25.56
N GLU A 313 4.69 15.66 -25.07
CA GLU A 313 3.93 16.66 -24.31
C GLU A 313 4.62 17.07 -23.00
N ALA A 314 5.33 16.14 -22.36
CA ALA A 314 6.11 16.42 -21.15
C ALA A 314 7.38 17.25 -21.45
N VAL A 315 8.00 17.06 -22.62
CA VAL A 315 9.16 17.86 -23.05
C VAL A 315 8.73 19.29 -23.40
N GLU A 316 7.64 19.44 -24.15
CA GLU A 316 7.09 20.75 -24.54
C GLU A 316 6.71 21.61 -23.32
N LYS A 317 6.02 21.02 -22.33
CA LYS A 317 5.66 21.70 -21.07
C LYS A 317 6.85 22.09 -20.20
N VAL A 318 7.99 21.40 -20.35
CA VAL A 318 9.23 21.73 -19.63
C VAL A 318 10.00 22.83 -20.35
N GLU A 319 9.95 22.87 -21.68
CA GLU A 319 10.53 23.97 -22.47
C GLU A 319 9.74 25.28 -22.30
N GLU A 320 8.42 25.22 -22.25
CA GLU A 320 7.55 26.38 -21.99
C GLU A 320 7.82 26.98 -20.59
N LYS A 321 7.92 26.13 -19.55
CA LYS A 321 8.27 26.58 -18.19
C LYS A 321 9.71 27.09 -18.08
N ALA A 322 10.64 26.56 -18.87
CA ALA A 322 12.01 27.05 -18.90
C ALA A 322 12.08 28.45 -19.55
N ALA A 323 11.27 28.72 -20.57
CA ALA A 323 11.14 30.03 -21.21
C ALA A 323 10.49 31.05 -20.26
N GLU A 324 9.44 30.67 -19.53
CA GLU A 324 8.77 31.52 -18.54
C GLU A 324 9.72 31.91 -17.38
N VAL A 325 10.56 30.97 -16.92
CA VAL A 325 11.55 31.23 -15.87
C VAL A 325 12.69 32.12 -16.38
N ALA A 326 13.07 32.00 -17.66
CA ALA A 326 14.06 32.88 -18.28
C ALA A 326 13.53 34.31 -18.47
N GLU A 327 12.26 34.47 -18.83
CA GLU A 327 11.60 35.78 -18.95
C GLU A 327 11.46 36.48 -17.58
N LYS A 328 11.03 35.74 -16.55
CA LYS A 328 10.94 36.25 -15.16
C LYS A 328 12.30 36.59 -14.56
N ALA A 329 13.39 35.94 -15.02
CA ALA A 329 14.76 36.29 -14.64
C ALA A 329 15.23 37.58 -15.34
N LYS A 330 14.84 37.81 -16.60
CA LYS A 330 15.13 39.07 -17.33
C LYS A 330 14.36 40.26 -16.76
N ALA A 331 13.14 40.07 -16.26
CA ALA A 331 12.31 41.13 -15.68
C ALA A 331 12.77 41.60 -14.27
N LYS A 332 13.72 40.91 -13.62
CA LYS A 332 14.13 41.18 -12.23
C LYS A 332 15.54 41.72 -12.02
N ALA A 333 16.28 42.06 -13.08
CA ALA A 333 17.67 42.51 -12.93
C ALA A 333 17.92 43.86 -13.62
N GLY A 334 17.97 44.93 -12.81
CA GLY A 334 18.80 46.08 -13.11
C GLY A 334 20.27 45.72 -12.88
N GLU A 335 21.11 46.02 -13.88
CA GLU A 335 22.57 46.13 -13.83
C GLU A 335 23.40 44.90 -13.40
N THR A 336 23.58 43.97 -14.34
CA THR A 336 24.89 43.43 -14.83
C THR A 336 24.58 42.26 -15.78
N ALA A 337 24.36 42.58 -17.06
CA ALA A 337 23.72 41.70 -18.03
C ALA A 337 24.52 40.42 -18.37
N GLU A 338 25.85 40.47 -18.34
CA GLU A 338 26.70 39.39 -18.89
C GLU A 338 26.81 38.16 -17.97
N LYS A 339 27.02 38.36 -16.66
CA LYS A 339 27.10 37.25 -15.68
C LYS A 339 25.74 36.60 -15.40
N VAL A 340 24.65 37.32 -15.64
CA VAL A 340 23.28 36.80 -15.47
C VAL A 340 22.86 35.98 -16.68
N GLU A 341 23.22 36.41 -17.90
CA GLU A 341 23.00 35.60 -19.12
C GLU A 341 23.83 34.32 -19.11
N GLU A 342 25.09 34.36 -18.67
CA GLU A 342 25.93 33.17 -18.56
C GLU A 342 25.36 32.13 -17.59
N LYS A 343 24.92 32.58 -16.40
CA LYS A 343 24.28 31.69 -15.41
C LYS A 343 22.90 31.20 -15.88
N ALA A 344 22.12 32.01 -16.57
CA ALA A 344 20.84 31.59 -17.14
C ALA A 344 21.04 30.53 -18.24
N ALA A 345 22.05 30.71 -19.10
CA ALA A 345 22.41 29.74 -20.14
C ALA A 345 22.95 28.43 -19.53
N GLU A 346 23.73 28.51 -18.45
CA GLU A 346 24.22 27.33 -17.72
C GLU A 346 23.08 26.52 -17.09
N VAL A 347 22.11 27.20 -16.45
CA VAL A 347 20.93 26.57 -15.85
C VAL A 347 20.04 25.94 -16.92
N ALA A 348 19.84 26.62 -18.06
CA ALA A 348 19.09 26.07 -19.20
C ALA A 348 19.78 24.83 -19.80
N LYS A 349 21.12 24.85 -19.93
CA LYS A 349 21.91 23.71 -20.43
C LYS A 349 21.84 22.52 -19.47
N LYS A 350 21.91 22.75 -18.16
CA LYS A 350 21.74 21.72 -17.12
C LYS A 350 20.32 21.15 -17.10
N ALA A 351 19.30 21.99 -17.31
CA ALA A 351 17.91 21.54 -17.40
C ALA A 351 17.66 20.66 -18.64
N LYS A 352 18.12 21.10 -19.82
CA LYS A 352 18.04 20.30 -21.06
C LYS A 352 18.80 18.97 -20.96
N ALA A 353 19.99 18.96 -20.34
CA ALA A 353 20.76 17.73 -20.15
C ALA A 353 20.10 16.76 -19.15
N LYS A 354 19.40 17.25 -18.13
CA LYS A 354 18.61 16.40 -17.22
C LYS A 354 17.36 15.84 -17.91
N ALA A 355 16.70 16.66 -18.75
CA ALA A 355 15.54 16.24 -19.52
C ALA A 355 15.89 15.17 -20.57
N SER A 356 16.99 15.33 -21.30
CA SER A 356 17.44 14.32 -22.28
C SER A 356 17.86 13.01 -21.62
N LYS A 357 18.52 13.05 -20.45
CA LYS A 357 18.81 11.85 -19.66
C LYS A 357 17.55 11.17 -19.14
N ALA A 358 16.53 11.93 -18.75
CA ALA A 358 15.26 11.37 -18.33
C ALA A 358 14.50 10.73 -19.51
N ALA A 359 14.51 11.36 -20.68
CA ALA A 359 13.92 10.83 -21.91
C ALA A 359 14.59 9.52 -22.35
N GLY A 360 15.94 9.49 -22.40
CA GLY A 360 16.68 8.28 -22.77
C GLY A 360 16.41 7.11 -21.81
N LYS A 361 16.25 7.38 -20.51
CA LYS A 361 15.93 6.34 -19.51
C LYS A 361 14.49 5.82 -19.63
N VAL A 362 13.59 6.61 -20.20
CA VAL A 362 12.21 6.19 -20.51
C VAL A 362 12.17 5.39 -21.81
N GLU A 363 12.94 5.78 -22.82
CA GLU A 363 13.08 5.03 -24.07
C GLU A 363 13.75 3.66 -23.87
N GLU A 364 14.81 3.59 -23.05
CA GLU A 364 15.47 2.34 -22.68
C GLU A 364 14.50 1.37 -21.98
N LYS A 365 13.71 1.87 -21.03
CA LYS A 365 12.68 1.07 -20.35
C LYS A 365 11.54 0.68 -21.28
N ALA A 366 11.17 1.53 -22.23
CA ALA A 366 10.16 1.19 -23.22
C ALA A 366 10.65 0.06 -24.15
N ALA A 367 11.92 0.13 -24.59
CA ALA A 367 12.56 -0.91 -25.40
C ALA A 367 12.66 -2.25 -24.65
N GLU A 368 13.03 -2.23 -23.37
CA GLU A 368 13.07 -3.42 -22.51
C GLU A 368 11.67 -4.07 -22.36
N VAL A 369 10.62 -3.26 -22.22
CA VAL A 369 9.25 -3.76 -22.11
C VAL A 369 8.76 -4.34 -23.44
N THR A 370 9.12 -3.74 -24.57
CA THR A 370 8.77 -4.28 -25.90
C THR A 370 9.50 -5.59 -26.18
N GLU A 371 10.78 -5.71 -25.83
CA GLU A 371 11.54 -6.96 -26.00
C GLU A 371 10.96 -8.09 -25.12
N LYS A 372 10.57 -7.77 -23.88
CA LYS A 372 9.89 -8.73 -22.99
C LYS A 372 8.52 -9.15 -23.53
N ALA A 373 7.80 -8.25 -24.18
CA ALA A 373 6.52 -8.55 -24.81
C ALA A 373 6.69 -9.46 -26.04
N GLU A 374 7.66 -9.18 -26.91
CA GLU A 374 7.96 -10.00 -28.10
C GLU A 374 8.46 -11.41 -27.72
N THR A 375 9.31 -11.51 -26.71
CA THR A 375 9.78 -12.82 -26.21
C THR A 375 8.66 -13.61 -25.55
N ALA A 376 7.74 -12.96 -24.85
CA ALA A 376 6.53 -13.60 -24.33
C ALA A 376 5.61 -14.08 -25.47
N ALA A 377 5.42 -13.27 -26.51
CA ALA A 377 4.64 -13.63 -27.69
C ALA A 377 5.24 -14.85 -28.42
N LYS A 378 6.56 -14.87 -28.65
CA LYS A 378 7.28 -16.01 -29.26
C LYS A 378 7.13 -17.30 -28.45
N LYS A 379 7.19 -17.22 -27.10
CA LYS A 379 6.96 -18.39 -26.24
C LYS A 379 5.52 -18.92 -26.31
N VAL A 380 4.55 -18.04 -26.51
CA VAL A 380 3.14 -18.42 -26.67
C VAL A 380 2.92 -19.08 -28.02
N THR A 381 3.49 -18.54 -29.11
CA THR A 381 3.37 -19.13 -30.45
C THR A 381 4.04 -20.50 -30.53
N GLU A 382 5.23 -20.66 -29.95
CA GLU A 382 5.94 -21.95 -29.92
C GLU A 382 5.15 -23.03 -29.15
N LYS A 383 4.57 -22.68 -27.99
CA LYS A 383 3.69 -23.61 -27.23
C LYS A 383 2.43 -23.98 -28.00
N VAL A 384 1.89 -23.07 -28.81
CA VAL A 384 0.73 -23.34 -29.67
C VAL A 384 1.13 -24.30 -30.80
N GLU A 385 2.26 -24.06 -31.46
CA GLU A 385 2.78 -24.94 -32.50
C GLU A 385 3.07 -26.36 -31.99
N GLU A 386 3.65 -26.48 -30.80
CA GLU A 386 3.93 -27.77 -30.18
C GLU A 386 2.62 -28.54 -29.92
N LYS A 387 1.59 -27.86 -29.40
CA LYS A 387 0.26 -28.46 -29.19
C LYS A 387 -0.39 -28.88 -30.51
N VAL A 388 -0.20 -28.12 -31.60
CA VAL A 388 -0.69 -28.48 -32.94
C VAL A 388 0.07 -29.68 -33.50
N LYS A 389 1.40 -29.75 -33.33
CA LYS A 389 2.23 -30.92 -33.71
C LYS A 389 1.84 -32.17 -32.91
N ALA A 390 1.56 -32.04 -31.62
CA ALA A 390 1.07 -33.12 -30.77
C ALA A 390 -0.34 -33.61 -31.18
N ALA A 391 -1.23 -32.70 -31.57
CA ALA A 391 -2.57 -33.05 -32.05
C ALA A 391 -2.52 -33.77 -33.40
N THR A 392 -1.67 -33.33 -34.33
CA THR A 392 -1.52 -33.92 -35.66
C THR A 392 -0.83 -35.30 -35.62
N THR A 393 0.15 -35.50 -34.76
CA THR A 393 0.77 -36.82 -34.51
C THR A 393 -0.22 -37.81 -33.89
N LYS A 394 -0.99 -37.38 -32.88
CA LYS A 394 -2.10 -38.19 -32.33
C LYS A 394 -3.13 -38.57 -33.41
N LYS A 395 -3.46 -37.65 -34.32
CA LYS A 395 -4.36 -37.92 -35.47
C LYS A 395 -3.77 -38.95 -36.45
N LYS A 396 -2.46 -38.87 -36.76
CA LYS A 396 -1.77 -39.88 -37.61
C LYS A 396 -1.74 -41.27 -36.96
N VAL A 397 -1.45 -41.35 -35.66
CA VAL A 397 -1.45 -42.63 -34.90
C VAL A 397 -2.85 -43.24 -34.87
N ALA A 398 -3.90 -42.44 -34.64
CA ALA A 398 -5.28 -42.89 -34.69
C ALA A 398 -5.66 -43.43 -36.09
N LYS A 399 -5.28 -42.72 -37.16
CA LYS A 399 -5.53 -43.15 -38.55
C LYS A 399 -4.82 -44.47 -38.88
N LYS A 400 -3.57 -44.66 -38.42
CA LYS A 400 -2.80 -45.90 -38.61
C LYS A 400 -3.40 -47.08 -37.84
N LYS A 401 -3.90 -46.88 -36.61
CA LYS A 401 -4.64 -47.90 -35.84
C LYS A 401 -5.95 -48.31 -36.54
N VAL A 402 -6.69 -47.36 -37.10
CA VAL A 402 -7.93 -47.64 -37.85
C VAL A 402 -7.64 -48.40 -39.15
N ALA A 403 -6.56 -48.06 -39.86
CA ALA A 403 -6.12 -48.78 -41.06
C ALA A 403 -5.72 -50.23 -40.74
N LYS A 404 -4.92 -50.45 -39.68
CA LYS A 404 -4.50 -51.79 -39.23
C LYS A 404 -5.69 -52.66 -38.79
N LYS A 405 -6.71 -52.05 -38.17
CA LYS A 405 -7.95 -52.74 -37.79
C LYS A 405 -8.81 -53.12 -39.00
N LYS A 406 -8.82 -52.28 -40.05
CA LYS A 406 -9.50 -52.60 -41.32
C LYS A 406 -8.80 -53.73 -42.08
N THR A 407 -7.47 -53.73 -42.16
CA THR A 407 -6.73 -54.82 -42.82
C THR A 407 -6.85 -56.14 -42.07
N ALA A 408 -6.76 -56.14 -40.73
CA ALA A 408 -7.00 -57.34 -39.92
C ALA A 408 -8.43 -57.90 -40.10
N LYS A 409 -9.43 -57.02 -40.19
CA LYS A 409 -10.82 -57.43 -40.45
C LYS A 409 -11.01 -58.00 -41.86
N LYS A 410 -10.30 -57.45 -42.86
CA LYS A 410 -10.35 -57.95 -44.25
C LYS A 410 -9.64 -59.32 -44.38
N ALA A 411 -8.56 -59.54 -43.65
CA ALA A 411 -7.88 -60.84 -43.57
C ALA A 411 -8.73 -61.91 -42.86
N ALA A 412 -9.43 -61.54 -41.78
CA ALA A 412 -10.33 -62.46 -41.07
C ALA A 412 -11.55 -62.87 -41.92
N VAL A 413 -12.11 -61.96 -42.73
CA VAL A 413 -13.22 -62.27 -43.64
C VAL A 413 -12.77 -63.15 -44.81
N LYS A 414 -11.53 -62.98 -45.29
CA LYS A 414 -10.99 -63.82 -46.37
C LYS A 414 -10.74 -65.27 -45.90
N LYS A 415 -10.38 -65.44 -44.62
CA LYS A 415 -10.16 -66.74 -43.99
C LYS A 415 -11.45 -67.48 -43.62
N SER A 416 -12.61 -66.83 -43.68
CA SER A 416 -13.93 -67.45 -43.44
C SER A 416 -14.71 -67.73 -44.73
N THR A 417 -14.11 -67.51 -45.89
CA THR A 417 -14.68 -67.78 -47.22
C THR A 417 -13.92 -68.85 -47.99
N GLU A 418 -12.91 -69.48 -47.37
CA GLU A 418 -12.08 -70.54 -47.94
C GLU A 418 -12.12 -71.84 -47.10
N ASP A 419 -13.13 -72.00 -46.22
CA ASP A 419 -13.46 -73.25 -45.51
C ASP A 419 -14.92 -73.64 -45.76
#